data_AF-A0A179G3G2-F1
#
_entry.id   AF-A0A179G3G2-F1
#
_cell.length_a   1.000
_cell.length_b   1.000
_cell.length_c   1.000
_cell.angle_alpha   90.00
_cell.angle_beta   90.00
_cell.angle_gamma   90.00
#
_symmetry.space_group_name_H-M   'P 1'
#
loop_
_entity.id
_entity.type
_entity.pdbx_description
1 polymer ?
#
loop_
_entity_poly.entity_id
_entity_poly.type
_entity_poly.pdbx_seq_one_letter_code
_entity_poly.pdbx_strand_id
1 'polypeptide(L)'
;MNLAHLPYTVFFEIVSHLSALETLTARRISRDVYSALTRPDLSISLLLLHFPRSREGRTLRGYLQSGNDEALERGDWAAVFATLVRRYHHLGNATPWRVKKVRVAKGSHRLRGVTPWNRFLRLDDKTAAFDYWDPVWTFEAGEGVLVYPAMVEERIVYKARDLTSDTELVVPFDTMTKIIRRVRLSHGILIFEWCEQAGYHDLNETEAAHRHFATAFDIYSPQSHIHHRTLRISFRSEWKIHYLGLPLTHQDRFFSTHNATHYVVYIWQPTRSPWGEDAPLERLIIWEIGQPNPYKPSLDPGGKHAPVTSSGPRIIRRMINNELSTWGVRQSDTPSVRSLALDDTTFDEATNSTTGHVFFIEEQHRWCAGPHSTPTPPRQHHILSTGIPLIGDGPRWVDECGGPNGSPEYGMSFCSRGRKDTWPGRAPCWRHDDFPYLTVSEVYDAEAGVRITARHCFMMETLSVHVRPQLCVTRDTEREDGSGSGKKLQGPDGEEVQFEDGLWGELLGKGCIVGDERWVVGEDEGGDVTILMF
;
A
#
# COMPACT_ATOMS: atom_id res chain seq x y z
N MET A 1 23.06 30.45 -38.94
CA MET A 1 23.01 28.99 -38.71
C MET A 1 21.88 28.75 -37.72
N ASN A 2 20.89 27.92 -38.07
CA ASN A 2 19.72 27.68 -37.19
C ASN A 2 20.10 26.62 -36.15
N LEU A 3 19.93 26.92 -34.86
CA LEU A 3 20.23 26.01 -33.75
C LEU A 3 19.54 24.64 -33.93
N ALA A 4 18.31 24.64 -34.46
CA ALA A 4 17.52 23.44 -34.71
C ALA A 4 18.06 22.53 -35.81
N HIS A 5 19.04 23.00 -36.60
CA HIS A 5 19.67 22.24 -37.69
C HIS A 5 21.07 21.72 -37.35
N LEU A 6 21.51 21.87 -36.09
CA LEU A 6 22.78 21.31 -35.65
C LEU A 6 22.74 19.76 -35.68
N PRO A 7 23.89 19.09 -35.89
CA PRO A 7 23.98 17.64 -35.76
C PRO A 7 23.46 17.17 -34.39
N TYR A 8 22.86 15.98 -34.36
CA TYR A 8 22.22 15.42 -33.15
C TYR A 8 23.10 15.51 -31.91
N THR A 9 24.38 15.11 -32.00
CA THR A 9 25.32 15.10 -30.88
C THR A 9 25.56 16.49 -30.29
N VAL A 10 25.74 17.49 -31.15
CA VAL A 10 25.94 18.89 -30.74
C VAL A 10 24.65 19.47 -30.15
N PHE A 11 23.51 19.20 -30.77
CA PHE A 11 22.22 19.68 -30.28
C PHE A 11 21.87 19.06 -28.91
N PHE A 12 22.07 17.75 -28.75
CA PHE A 12 21.85 17.07 -27.48
C PHE A 12 22.77 17.58 -26.38
N GLU A 13 24.05 17.80 -26.66
CA GLU A 13 24.99 18.38 -25.68
C GLU A 13 24.56 19.77 -25.20
N ILE A 14 24.02 20.60 -26.10
CA ILE A 14 23.50 21.92 -25.71
C ILE A 14 22.26 21.78 -24.82
N VAL A 15 21.32 20.92 -25.22
CA VAL A 15 20.04 20.76 -24.52
C VAL A 15 20.20 20.00 -23.19
N SER A 16 21.23 19.16 -23.03
CA SER A 16 21.50 18.43 -21.79
C SER A 16 21.87 19.34 -20.62
N HIS A 17 22.29 20.58 -20.90
CA HIS A 17 22.53 21.62 -19.90
C HIS A 17 21.25 22.34 -19.42
N LEU A 18 20.11 22.13 -20.08
CA LEU A 18 18.84 22.70 -19.68
C LEU A 18 18.15 21.79 -18.66
N SER A 19 17.42 22.37 -17.72
CA SER A 19 16.47 21.60 -16.91
C SER A 19 15.35 21.03 -17.80
N ALA A 20 14.69 19.98 -17.32
CA ALA A 20 13.62 19.36 -18.09
C ALA A 20 12.45 20.33 -18.39
N LEU A 21 12.19 21.28 -17.47
CA LEU A 21 11.19 22.35 -17.65
C LEU A 21 11.64 23.40 -18.67
N GLU A 22 12.90 23.81 -18.65
CA GLU A 22 13.47 24.70 -19.68
C GLU A 22 13.42 24.04 -21.07
N THR A 23 13.78 22.76 -21.16
CA THR A 23 13.68 22.01 -22.43
C THR A 23 12.23 21.95 -22.92
N LEU A 24 11.26 21.72 -22.04
CA LEU A 24 9.85 21.70 -22.43
C LEU A 24 9.35 23.09 -22.86
N THR A 25 9.72 24.14 -22.14
CA THR A 25 9.31 25.52 -22.46
C THR A 25 9.98 26.03 -23.74
N ALA A 26 11.22 25.62 -24.02
CA ALA A 26 11.95 25.93 -25.24
C ALA A 26 11.24 25.44 -26.52
N ARG A 27 10.37 24.42 -26.43
CA ARG A 27 9.50 24.00 -27.54
C ARG A 27 8.61 25.13 -28.06
N ARG A 28 8.42 26.21 -27.30
CA ARG A 28 7.59 27.38 -27.69
C ARG A 28 8.36 28.47 -28.44
N ILE A 29 9.69 28.35 -28.59
CA ILE A 29 10.54 29.38 -29.20
C ILE A 29 10.26 29.55 -30.70
N SER A 30 10.21 28.44 -31.45
CA SER A 30 9.91 28.43 -32.89
C SER A 30 9.42 27.06 -33.34
N ARG A 31 8.86 26.96 -34.55
CA ARG A 31 8.44 25.68 -35.15
C ARG A 31 9.62 24.73 -35.36
N ASP A 32 10.78 25.25 -35.74
CA ASP A 32 11.98 24.45 -35.96
C ASP A 32 12.52 23.87 -34.64
N VAL A 33 12.54 24.70 -33.58
CA VAL A 33 12.95 24.26 -32.23
C VAL A 33 11.96 23.25 -31.67
N TYR A 34 10.65 23.47 -31.87
CA TYR A 34 9.62 22.48 -31.53
C TYR A 34 9.93 21.15 -32.20
N SER A 35 10.07 21.15 -33.54
CA SER A 35 10.32 19.93 -34.32
C SER A 35 11.60 19.21 -33.88
N ALA A 36 12.66 19.94 -33.54
CA ALA A 36 13.90 19.34 -33.06
C ALA A 36 13.73 18.71 -31.66
N LEU A 37 13.07 19.40 -30.73
CA LEU A 37 12.85 18.98 -29.34
C LEU A 37 11.75 17.92 -29.17
N THR A 38 11.01 17.59 -30.22
CA THR A 38 10.01 16.51 -30.25
C THR A 38 10.44 15.32 -31.09
N ARG A 39 11.69 15.27 -31.55
CA ARG A 39 12.20 14.07 -32.23
C ARG A 39 12.19 12.87 -31.26
N PRO A 40 11.79 11.67 -31.70
CA PRO A 40 11.74 10.49 -30.84
C PRO A 40 13.09 10.14 -30.19
N ASP A 41 14.17 10.14 -30.98
CA ASP A 41 15.54 9.83 -30.54
C ASP A 41 16.06 10.79 -29.46
N LEU A 42 15.81 12.08 -29.64
CA LEU A 42 16.16 13.08 -28.65
C LEU A 42 15.28 12.96 -27.40
N SER A 43 13.98 12.73 -27.56
CA SER A 43 13.05 12.59 -26.43
C SER A 43 13.40 11.39 -25.56
N ILE A 44 13.78 10.26 -26.16
CA ILE A 44 14.33 9.09 -25.46
C ILE A 44 15.55 9.48 -24.63
N SER A 45 16.49 10.21 -25.22
CA SER A 45 17.72 10.61 -24.52
C SER A 45 17.45 11.58 -23.38
N LEU A 46 16.54 12.54 -23.58
CA LEU A 46 16.12 13.48 -22.54
C LEU A 46 15.34 12.79 -21.40
N LEU A 47 14.53 11.78 -21.71
CA LEU A 47 13.86 10.95 -20.70
C LEU A 47 14.87 10.22 -19.80
N LEU A 48 15.87 9.58 -20.40
CA LEU A 48 16.91 8.87 -19.66
C LEU A 48 17.83 9.82 -18.90
N LEU A 49 18.05 11.03 -19.42
CA LEU A 49 18.83 12.07 -18.75
C LEU A 49 18.10 12.64 -17.52
N HIS A 50 16.84 13.05 -17.66
CA HIS A 50 16.15 13.78 -16.60
C HIS A 50 15.31 12.90 -15.67
N PHE A 51 14.78 11.78 -16.16
CA PHE A 51 13.85 10.92 -15.41
C PHE A 51 14.25 9.43 -15.42
N PRO A 52 15.52 9.07 -15.15
CA PRO A 52 16.00 7.69 -15.23
C PRO A 52 15.35 6.72 -14.24
N ARG A 53 14.72 7.24 -13.18
CA ARG A 53 14.08 6.48 -12.09
C ARG A 53 12.57 6.34 -12.24
N SER A 54 11.96 7.22 -13.03
CA SER A 54 10.54 7.14 -13.35
C SER A 54 10.20 5.78 -13.95
N ARG A 55 8.95 5.35 -13.77
CA ARG A 55 8.43 4.13 -14.35
C ARG A 55 8.67 4.08 -15.85
N GLU A 56 8.41 5.17 -16.56
CA GLU A 56 8.62 5.28 -18.00
C GLU A 56 10.10 5.21 -18.38
N GLY A 57 10.98 5.86 -17.62
CA GLY A 57 12.44 5.80 -17.84
C GLY A 57 13.01 4.38 -17.62
N ARG A 58 12.53 3.68 -16.59
CA ARG A 58 12.90 2.27 -16.33
C ARG A 58 12.37 1.33 -17.41
N THR A 59 11.12 1.53 -17.84
CA THR A 59 10.51 0.77 -18.93
C THR A 59 11.28 0.96 -20.25
N LEU A 60 11.62 2.22 -20.56
CA LEU A 60 12.41 2.59 -21.75
C LEU A 60 13.80 1.93 -21.73
N ARG A 61 14.48 1.92 -20.57
CA ARG A 61 15.75 1.20 -20.41
C ARG A 61 15.59 -0.31 -20.67
N GLY A 62 14.50 -0.90 -20.19
CA GLY A 62 14.17 -2.31 -20.47
C GLY A 62 13.98 -2.60 -21.96
N TYR A 63 13.31 -1.71 -22.71
CA TYR A 63 13.17 -1.84 -24.17
C TYR A 63 14.52 -1.75 -24.89
N LEU A 64 15.39 -0.82 -24.48
CA LEU A 64 16.73 -0.69 -25.05
C LEU A 64 17.61 -1.93 -24.77
N GLN A 65 17.54 -2.48 -23.56
CA GLN A 65 18.29 -3.68 -23.17
C GLN A 65 17.82 -4.94 -23.88
N SER A 66 16.52 -5.03 -24.17
CA SER A 66 15.91 -6.18 -24.86
C SER A 66 15.91 -6.07 -26.39
N GLY A 67 16.33 -4.92 -26.95
CA GLY A 67 16.28 -4.68 -28.40
C GLY A 67 14.84 -4.63 -28.94
N ASN A 68 13.90 -4.12 -28.16
CA ASN A 68 12.49 -4.05 -28.56
C ASN A 68 12.21 -2.81 -29.43
N ASP A 69 12.70 -2.85 -30.67
CA ASP A 69 12.58 -1.75 -31.64
C ASP A 69 11.12 -1.36 -31.89
N GLU A 70 10.21 -2.34 -31.92
CA GLU A 70 8.79 -2.12 -32.17
C GLU A 70 8.12 -1.27 -31.06
N ALA A 71 8.57 -1.41 -29.81
CA ALA A 71 8.11 -0.58 -28.70
C ALA A 71 8.73 0.83 -28.72
N LEU A 72 9.99 0.95 -29.17
CA LEU A 72 10.68 2.22 -29.32
C LEU A 72 10.10 3.05 -30.46
N GLU A 73 9.72 2.44 -31.57
CA GLU A 73 9.14 3.13 -32.73
C GLU A 73 7.68 3.57 -32.51
N ARG A 74 6.89 2.77 -31.77
CA ARG A 74 5.47 3.07 -31.52
C ARG A 74 5.22 4.10 -30.42
N GLY A 75 6.21 4.38 -29.57
CA GLY A 75 6.06 5.29 -28.44
C GLY A 75 6.07 6.76 -28.84
N ASP A 76 5.11 7.55 -28.34
CA ASP A 76 5.19 9.02 -28.39
C ASP A 76 6.06 9.54 -27.24
N TRP A 77 7.38 9.36 -27.39
CA TRP A 77 8.35 9.74 -26.37
C TRP A 77 8.38 11.25 -26.09
N ALA A 78 7.98 12.08 -27.06
CA ALA A 78 7.88 13.52 -26.87
C ALA A 78 6.74 13.91 -25.92
N ALA A 79 5.60 13.22 -26.01
CA ALA A 79 4.48 13.35 -25.08
C ALA A 79 4.78 12.74 -23.70
N VAL A 80 5.47 11.59 -23.66
CA VAL A 80 5.93 10.98 -22.40
C VAL A 80 6.87 11.93 -21.66
N PHE A 81 7.85 12.54 -22.36
CA PHE A 81 8.74 13.54 -21.77
C PHE A 81 7.96 14.72 -21.17
N ALA A 82 7.01 15.29 -21.91
CA ALA A 82 6.18 16.38 -21.41
C ALA A 82 5.36 15.98 -20.16
N THR A 83 4.86 14.74 -20.14
CA THR A 83 4.11 14.19 -19.00
C THR A 83 4.99 14.07 -17.76
N LEU A 84 6.23 13.59 -17.90
CA LEU A 84 7.17 13.47 -16.78
C LEU A 84 7.62 14.83 -16.26
N VAL A 85 7.92 15.79 -17.14
CA VAL A 85 8.27 17.16 -16.74
C VAL A 85 7.18 17.75 -15.85
N ARG A 86 5.92 17.59 -16.24
CA ARG A 86 4.78 18.02 -15.42
C ARG A 86 4.72 17.26 -14.09
N ARG A 87 4.77 15.93 -14.12
CA ARG A 87 4.66 15.09 -12.92
C ARG A 87 5.66 15.49 -11.86
N TYR A 88 6.92 15.55 -12.24
CA TYR A 88 7.99 15.87 -11.31
C TYR A 88 8.03 17.36 -10.91
N HIS A 89 7.52 18.26 -11.75
CA HIS A 89 7.25 19.63 -11.34
C HIS A 89 6.19 19.69 -10.22
N HIS A 90 5.09 18.94 -10.35
CA HIS A 90 4.01 18.91 -9.37
C HIS A 90 4.38 18.18 -8.07
N LEU A 91 5.07 17.04 -8.17
CA LEU A 91 5.66 16.36 -7.02
C LEU A 91 6.65 17.25 -6.27
N GLY A 92 7.57 17.90 -7.00
CA GLY A 92 8.59 18.77 -6.42
C GLY A 92 8.04 20.03 -5.74
N ASN A 93 6.80 20.41 -6.04
CA ASN A 93 6.12 21.55 -5.43
C ASN A 93 5.02 21.14 -4.43
N ALA A 94 4.83 19.85 -4.15
CA ALA A 94 3.69 19.34 -3.36
C ALA A 94 2.34 19.93 -3.81
N THR A 95 2.11 19.98 -5.12
CA THR A 95 0.83 20.44 -5.68
C THR A 95 0.33 19.42 -6.68
N PRO A 96 -0.90 18.90 -6.55
CA PRO A 96 -1.45 18.02 -7.56
C PRO A 96 -1.69 18.80 -8.86
N TRP A 97 -1.41 18.19 -10.02
CA TRP A 97 -1.87 18.72 -11.30
C TRP A 97 -3.39 18.64 -11.42
N ARG A 98 -3.97 17.57 -10.88
CA ARG A 98 -5.40 17.33 -10.90
C ARG A 98 -5.84 16.59 -9.65
N VAL A 99 -6.98 17.02 -9.11
CA VAL A 99 -7.69 16.33 -8.03
C VAL A 99 -8.95 15.70 -8.61
N LYS A 100 -9.19 14.42 -8.31
CA LYS A 100 -10.41 13.72 -8.70
C LYS A 100 -11.08 13.13 -7.47
N LYS A 101 -12.39 13.38 -7.34
CA LYS A 101 -13.24 12.81 -6.29
C LYS A 101 -14.05 11.64 -6.84
N VAL A 102 -14.11 10.56 -6.06
CA VAL A 102 -14.86 9.36 -6.37
C VAL A 102 -15.85 9.10 -5.25
N ARG A 103 -17.14 9.18 -5.59
CA ARG A 103 -18.20 8.95 -4.62
C ARG A 103 -18.22 7.49 -4.19
N VAL A 104 -18.15 7.27 -2.89
CA VAL A 104 -18.20 5.94 -2.28
C VAL A 104 -19.59 5.73 -1.67
N ALA A 105 -20.13 4.52 -1.82
CA ALA A 105 -21.37 4.16 -1.13
C ALA A 105 -21.15 4.09 0.38
N LYS A 106 -22.03 4.75 1.15
CA LYS A 106 -21.89 4.93 2.61
C LYS A 106 -23.12 4.41 3.35
N GLY A 107 -22.97 4.20 4.66
CA GLY A 107 -24.09 4.02 5.59
C GLY A 107 -24.90 2.73 5.45
N SER A 108 -24.49 1.79 4.61
CA SER A 108 -25.15 0.48 4.52
C SER A 108 -24.62 -0.48 5.57
N HIS A 109 -25.53 -1.22 6.21
CA HIS A 109 -25.19 -2.33 7.10
C HIS A 109 -24.38 -3.45 6.40
N ARG A 110 -24.36 -3.45 5.06
CA ARG A 110 -23.55 -4.37 4.25
C ARG A 110 -22.07 -4.00 4.22
N LEU A 111 -21.72 -2.74 4.44
CA LEU A 111 -20.34 -2.26 4.50
C LEU A 111 -19.92 -2.17 5.96
N ARG A 112 -19.71 -3.33 6.59
CA ARG A 112 -19.36 -3.41 8.01
C ARG A 112 -17.94 -3.93 8.12
N GLY A 113 -16.98 -3.01 8.30
CA GLY A 113 -15.57 -3.34 8.49
C GLY A 113 -15.32 -4.20 9.74
N VAL A 114 -14.12 -4.78 9.81
CA VAL A 114 -13.57 -5.31 11.06
C VAL A 114 -13.24 -4.11 11.96
N THR A 115 -13.66 -4.16 13.23
CA THR A 115 -13.40 -3.05 14.16
C THR A 115 -11.89 -2.94 14.42
N PRO A 116 -11.30 -1.75 14.58
CA PRO A 116 -9.91 -1.61 15.00
C PRO A 116 -9.73 -2.05 16.46
N TRP A 117 -8.49 -2.11 16.95
CA TRP A 117 -8.26 -2.25 18.38
C TRP A 117 -8.84 -1.05 19.13
N ASN A 118 -9.30 -1.27 20.36
CA ASN A 118 -9.72 -0.19 21.23
C ASN A 118 -8.50 0.44 21.90
N ARG A 119 -7.70 1.12 21.06
CA ARG A 119 -6.50 1.87 21.43
C ARG A 119 -6.56 3.24 20.79
N PHE A 120 -6.20 4.24 21.56
CA PHE A 120 -6.08 5.62 21.12
C PHE A 120 -4.87 6.22 21.81
N LEU A 121 -4.43 7.36 21.33
CA LEU A 121 -3.36 8.08 21.99
C LEU A 121 -3.95 9.09 22.97
N ARG A 122 -3.37 9.20 24.17
CA ARG A 122 -3.75 10.17 25.19
C ARG A 122 -2.54 10.81 25.85
N LEU A 123 -2.51 12.14 25.82
CA LEU A 123 -1.56 12.96 26.55
C LEU A 123 -2.35 14.07 27.23
N ASP A 124 -2.37 14.07 28.56
CA ASP A 124 -3.21 14.96 29.38
C ASP A 124 -4.70 14.88 29.01
N ASP A 125 -5.31 15.99 28.61
CA ASP A 125 -6.70 16.11 28.16
C ASP A 125 -6.90 15.84 26.65
N LYS A 126 -5.81 15.68 25.90
CA LYS A 126 -5.84 15.49 24.44
C LYS A 126 -5.90 14.02 24.07
N THR A 127 -6.70 13.70 23.05
CA THR A 127 -6.79 12.37 22.47
C THR A 127 -6.64 12.41 20.96
N ALA A 128 -6.11 11.33 20.38
CA ALA A 128 -5.97 11.17 18.94
C ALA A 128 -6.17 9.70 18.54
N ALA A 129 -6.64 9.48 17.30
CA ALA A 129 -6.78 8.14 16.74
C ALA A 129 -5.40 7.46 16.59
N PHE A 130 -5.31 6.19 16.96
CA PHE A 130 -4.11 5.36 16.83
C PHE A 130 -4.30 4.25 15.80
N ASP A 131 -5.40 3.54 15.95
CA ASP A 131 -5.88 2.53 15.00
C ASP A 131 -7.06 3.11 14.21
N TYR A 132 -7.07 2.85 12.91
CA TYR A 132 -8.10 3.34 11.99
C TYR A 132 -8.91 2.17 11.44
N TRP A 133 -10.13 2.45 11.00
CA TRP A 133 -10.93 1.48 10.27
C TRP A 133 -10.30 1.22 8.90
N ASP A 134 -10.33 -0.03 8.45
CA ASP A 134 -9.98 -0.33 7.07
C ASP A 134 -10.90 0.44 6.11
N PRO A 135 -10.35 0.97 5.01
CA PRO A 135 -11.16 1.53 3.94
C PRO A 135 -12.05 0.44 3.34
N VAL A 136 -13.24 0.85 2.88
CA VAL A 136 -14.16 -0.04 2.13
C VAL A 136 -13.79 -0.14 0.65
N TRP A 137 -12.68 0.49 0.27
CA TRP A 137 -12.05 0.52 -1.05
C TRP A 137 -10.60 0.04 -0.96
N THR A 138 -9.98 -0.27 -2.09
CA THR A 138 -8.58 -0.67 -2.17
C THR A 138 -7.96 -0.16 -3.47
N PHE A 139 -6.65 0.08 -3.49
CA PHE A 139 -5.93 0.60 -4.63
C PHE A 139 -4.59 -0.11 -4.80
N GLU A 140 -4.30 -0.58 -6.01
CA GLU A 140 -3.00 -1.14 -6.37
C GLU A 140 -2.26 -0.14 -7.25
N ALA A 141 -1.27 0.53 -6.66
CA ALA A 141 -0.50 1.58 -7.33
C ALA A 141 0.19 1.05 -8.59
N GLY A 142 0.85 -0.11 -8.51
CA GLY A 142 1.55 -0.73 -9.64
C GLY A 142 0.67 -0.90 -10.88
N GLU A 143 -0.61 -1.23 -10.72
CA GLU A 143 -1.55 -1.34 -11.84
C GLU A 143 -2.37 -0.08 -12.09
N GLY A 144 -2.45 0.84 -11.13
CA GLY A 144 -3.26 2.05 -11.21
C GLY A 144 -4.75 1.76 -11.11
N VAL A 145 -5.15 0.69 -10.40
CA VAL A 145 -6.56 0.25 -10.32
C VAL A 145 -7.13 0.53 -8.94
N LEU A 146 -8.21 1.32 -8.91
CA LEU A 146 -9.02 1.61 -7.72
C LEU A 146 -10.28 0.75 -7.71
N VAL A 147 -10.51 0.01 -6.63
CA VAL A 147 -11.75 -0.75 -6.42
C VAL A 147 -12.54 -0.16 -5.26
N TYR A 148 -13.78 0.24 -5.50
CA TYR A 148 -14.60 0.96 -4.52
C TYR A 148 -16.09 0.60 -4.63
N PRO A 149 -16.87 0.69 -3.54
CA PRO A 149 -18.30 0.47 -3.58
C PRO A 149 -19.01 1.72 -4.09
N ALA A 150 -19.96 1.55 -5.00
CA ALA A 150 -20.79 2.59 -5.59
C ALA A 150 -22.27 2.23 -5.42
N MET A 151 -23.12 3.26 -5.34
CA MET A 151 -24.57 3.09 -5.32
C MET A 151 -25.10 3.11 -6.76
N VAL A 152 -25.75 2.03 -7.19
CA VAL A 152 -26.39 1.90 -8.51
C VAL A 152 -27.78 1.34 -8.28
N GLU A 153 -28.82 2.08 -8.67
CA GLU A 153 -30.23 1.67 -8.52
C GLU A 153 -30.55 1.20 -7.08
N GLU A 154 -30.12 1.97 -6.08
CA GLU A 154 -30.29 1.68 -4.64
C GLU A 154 -29.57 0.41 -4.14
N ARG A 155 -28.66 -0.15 -4.94
CA ARG A 155 -27.84 -1.30 -4.58
C ARG A 155 -26.37 -0.93 -4.53
N ILE A 156 -25.65 -1.55 -3.60
CA ILE A 156 -24.19 -1.44 -3.56
C ILE A 156 -23.59 -2.39 -4.57
N VAL A 157 -22.82 -1.86 -5.49
CA VAL A 157 -21.98 -2.62 -6.42
C VAL A 157 -20.55 -2.17 -6.28
N TYR A 158 -19.59 -3.08 -6.43
CA TYR A 158 -18.18 -2.68 -6.50
C TYR A 158 -17.80 -2.35 -7.93
N LYS A 159 -17.08 -1.24 -8.12
CA LYS A 159 -16.50 -0.83 -9.39
C LYS A 159 -14.98 -0.89 -9.29
N ALA A 160 -14.33 -1.30 -10.37
CA ALA A 160 -12.89 -1.16 -10.57
C ALA A 160 -12.66 -0.08 -11.63
N ARG A 161 -11.81 0.91 -11.32
CA ARG A 161 -11.44 2.02 -12.19
C ARG A 161 -9.94 1.98 -12.47
N ASP A 162 -9.55 1.95 -13.74
CA ASP A 162 -8.17 2.19 -14.15
C ASP A 162 -7.93 3.70 -14.24
N LEU A 163 -7.02 4.22 -13.41
CA LEU A 163 -6.71 5.65 -13.36
C LEU A 163 -5.92 6.15 -14.57
N THR A 164 -5.30 5.24 -15.33
CA THR A 164 -4.53 5.57 -16.53
C THR A 164 -5.46 5.84 -17.71
N SER A 165 -6.43 4.94 -17.95
CA SER A 165 -7.38 5.03 -19.06
C SER A 165 -8.70 5.73 -18.70
N ASP A 166 -8.94 5.97 -17.42
CA ASP A 166 -10.21 6.41 -16.85
C ASP A 166 -11.41 5.50 -17.17
N THR A 167 -11.13 4.22 -17.47
CA THR A 167 -12.15 3.21 -17.72
C THR A 167 -12.64 2.58 -16.43
N GLU A 168 -13.92 2.19 -16.41
CA GLU A 168 -14.54 1.55 -15.25
C GLU A 168 -15.26 0.27 -15.65
N LEU A 169 -15.18 -0.73 -14.78
CA LEU A 169 -15.96 -1.97 -14.87
C LEU A 169 -16.63 -2.29 -13.53
N VAL A 170 -17.81 -2.91 -13.61
CA VAL A 170 -18.46 -3.49 -12.43
C VAL A 170 -17.77 -4.80 -12.11
N VAL A 171 -17.37 -4.96 -10.85
CA VAL A 171 -16.84 -6.22 -10.33
C VAL A 171 -18.00 -7.22 -10.23
N PRO A 172 -17.89 -8.44 -10.78
CA PRO A 172 -18.96 -9.44 -10.75
C PRO A 172 -19.07 -10.11 -9.36
N PHE A 173 -19.28 -9.30 -8.33
CA PHE A 173 -19.44 -9.69 -6.94
C PHE A 173 -20.83 -9.27 -6.44
N ASP A 174 -21.71 -10.26 -6.20
CA ASP A 174 -23.03 -10.02 -5.64
C ASP A 174 -22.93 -9.64 -4.15
N THR A 175 -23.45 -8.47 -3.78
CA THR A 175 -23.48 -7.94 -2.42
C THR A 175 -24.81 -8.17 -1.70
N MET A 176 -25.82 -8.73 -2.37
CA MET A 176 -27.20 -8.70 -1.87
C MET A 176 -27.40 -9.44 -0.54
N THR A 177 -26.70 -10.56 -0.36
CA THR A 177 -26.80 -11.44 0.81
C THR A 177 -25.54 -11.43 1.68
N LYS A 178 -24.62 -10.49 1.40
CA LYS A 178 -23.27 -10.48 1.96
C LYS A 178 -23.01 -9.19 2.75
N ILE A 179 -22.36 -9.36 3.88
CA ILE A 179 -21.76 -8.27 4.64
C ILE A 179 -20.28 -8.28 4.34
N ILE A 180 -19.80 -7.23 3.67
CA ILE A 180 -18.40 -7.05 3.32
C ILE A 180 -17.65 -6.61 4.57
N ARG A 181 -16.62 -7.36 4.92
CA ARG A 181 -15.76 -7.14 6.07
C ARG A 181 -14.48 -6.40 5.66
N ARG A 182 -13.87 -6.76 4.54
CA ARG A 182 -12.69 -6.09 3.95
C ARG A 182 -12.62 -6.29 2.44
N VAL A 183 -11.90 -5.40 1.76
CA VAL A 183 -11.55 -5.52 0.34
C VAL A 183 -10.06 -5.25 0.17
N ARG A 184 -9.36 -6.07 -0.60
CA ARG A 184 -7.90 -5.96 -0.79
C ARG A 184 -7.52 -6.28 -2.23
N LEU A 185 -6.68 -5.46 -2.84
CA LEU A 185 -6.10 -5.72 -4.16
C LEU A 185 -4.58 -5.73 -4.04
N SER A 186 -3.96 -6.80 -4.51
CA SER A 186 -2.51 -7.01 -4.46
C SER A 186 -2.12 -8.03 -5.53
N HIS A 187 -1.06 -7.74 -6.27
CA HIS A 187 -0.53 -8.57 -7.35
C HIS A 187 -1.59 -8.95 -8.38
N GLY A 188 -2.48 -8.03 -8.73
CA GLY A 188 -3.59 -8.28 -9.65
C GLY A 188 -4.68 -9.22 -9.13
N ILE A 189 -4.67 -9.58 -7.84
CA ILE A 189 -5.74 -10.39 -7.21
C ILE A 189 -6.57 -9.50 -6.29
N LEU A 190 -7.85 -9.36 -6.60
CA LEU A 190 -8.84 -8.70 -5.75
C LEU A 190 -9.51 -9.72 -4.83
N ILE A 191 -9.46 -9.52 -3.53
CA ILE A 191 -10.13 -10.36 -2.54
C ILE A 191 -11.18 -9.54 -1.79
N PHE A 192 -12.41 -10.08 -1.74
CA PHE A 192 -13.45 -9.66 -0.81
C PHE A 192 -13.52 -10.64 0.35
N GLU A 193 -13.37 -10.14 1.57
CA GLU A 193 -13.64 -10.88 2.78
C GLU A 193 -15.03 -10.51 3.27
N TRP A 194 -15.89 -11.49 3.44
CA TRP A 194 -17.31 -11.25 3.69
C TRP A 194 -17.91 -12.33 4.58
N CYS A 195 -19.08 -12.06 5.14
CA CYS A 195 -19.89 -13.05 5.83
C CYS A 195 -21.34 -13.01 5.38
N GLU A 196 -22.06 -14.09 5.65
CA GLU A 196 -23.49 -14.15 5.39
C GLU A 196 -24.25 -13.14 6.24
N GLN A 197 -25.29 -12.54 5.66
CA GLN A 197 -26.15 -11.63 6.41
C GLN A 197 -26.94 -12.34 7.52
N ALA A 198 -27.40 -13.56 7.27
CA ALA A 198 -28.08 -14.37 8.28
C ALA A 198 -27.06 -15.05 9.21
N GLY A 199 -27.39 -15.14 10.49
CA GLY A 199 -26.64 -15.94 11.46
C GLY A 199 -26.77 -17.43 11.13
N TYR A 200 -25.69 -18.18 11.33
CA TYR A 200 -25.61 -19.62 11.10
C TYR A 200 -26.00 -20.43 12.33
N HIS A 201 -25.57 -20.01 13.52
CA HIS A 201 -26.04 -20.52 14.80
C HIS A 201 -25.87 -19.45 15.89
N ASP A 202 -26.73 -19.52 16.91
CA ASP A 202 -26.69 -18.59 18.03
C ASP A 202 -25.53 -18.93 18.97
N LEU A 203 -24.80 -17.90 19.39
CA LEU A 203 -23.75 -18.00 20.41
C LEU A 203 -24.32 -17.73 21.80
N ASN A 204 -25.30 -16.83 21.88
CA ASN A 204 -26.08 -16.49 23.06
C ASN A 204 -27.40 -15.82 22.61
N GLU A 205 -28.17 -15.26 23.55
CA GLU A 205 -29.47 -14.61 23.25
C GLU A 205 -29.37 -13.37 22.34
N THR A 206 -28.18 -12.77 22.18
CA THR A 206 -27.99 -11.49 21.46
C THR A 206 -27.01 -11.59 20.28
N GLU A 207 -26.23 -12.65 20.17
CA GLU A 207 -25.17 -12.83 19.18
C GLU A 207 -25.31 -14.15 18.42
N ALA A 208 -25.15 -14.08 17.10
CA ALA A 208 -25.05 -15.24 16.24
C ALA A 208 -23.71 -15.25 15.50
N ALA A 209 -23.18 -16.46 15.26
CA ALA A 209 -22.00 -16.65 14.43
C ALA A 209 -22.41 -16.61 12.95
N HIS A 210 -21.68 -15.86 12.13
CA HIS A 210 -21.90 -15.78 10.68
C HIS A 210 -20.80 -16.55 9.95
N ARG A 211 -21.13 -17.36 8.94
CA ARG A 211 -20.10 -18.03 8.13
C ARG A 211 -19.31 -16.98 7.36
N HIS A 212 -17.99 -17.03 7.48
CA HIS A 212 -17.07 -16.08 6.85
C HIS A 212 -16.33 -16.74 5.69
N PHE A 213 -16.20 -16.01 4.59
CA PHE A 213 -15.59 -16.43 3.34
C PHE A 213 -14.66 -15.35 2.79
N ALA A 214 -13.78 -15.76 1.90
CA ALA A 214 -13.04 -14.89 1.01
C ALA A 214 -13.35 -15.29 -0.44
N THR A 215 -13.62 -14.30 -1.28
CA THR A 215 -13.84 -14.47 -2.72
C THR A 215 -12.80 -13.67 -3.48
N ALA A 216 -12.02 -14.36 -4.32
CA ALA A 216 -10.97 -13.78 -5.13
C ALA A 216 -11.40 -13.60 -6.60
N PHE A 217 -10.92 -12.52 -7.21
CA PHE A 217 -11.01 -12.23 -8.63
C PHE A 217 -9.64 -11.90 -9.16
N ASP A 218 -9.35 -12.35 -10.38
CA ASP A 218 -8.22 -11.83 -11.12
C ASP A 218 -8.61 -10.50 -11.76
N ILE A 219 -7.78 -9.49 -11.54
CA ILE A 219 -7.83 -8.19 -12.19
C ILE A 219 -6.57 -8.08 -13.03
N TYR A 220 -6.75 -8.24 -14.33
CA TYR A 220 -5.67 -7.99 -15.27
C TYR A 220 -5.98 -6.72 -16.03
N SER A 221 -4.99 -5.85 -16.09
CA SER A 221 -4.79 -5.03 -17.26
C SER A 221 -3.76 -5.75 -18.13
N PRO A 222 -4.10 -6.28 -19.32
CA PRO A 222 -3.10 -6.74 -20.26
C PRO A 222 -2.02 -5.65 -20.41
N GLN A 223 -0.75 -6.06 -20.49
CA GLN A 223 0.35 -5.20 -20.90
C GLN A 223 0.22 -4.91 -22.39
N SER A 224 -0.85 -4.26 -22.79
CA SER A 224 -0.88 -3.49 -24.03
C SER A 224 -0.06 -2.23 -23.76
N HIS A 225 0.80 -1.91 -24.74
CA HIS A 225 1.70 -0.75 -24.77
C HIS A 225 1.09 0.46 -24.06
N ILE A 226 1.94 1.22 -23.36
CA ILE A 226 1.83 2.50 -22.59
C ILE A 226 0.49 3.28 -22.62
N HIS A 227 -0.36 3.13 -23.65
CA HIS A 227 -1.62 3.83 -23.89
C HIS A 227 -2.90 2.98 -24.00
N HIS A 228 -2.88 1.63 -24.01
CA HIS A 228 -4.10 0.83 -24.29
C HIS A 228 -4.39 -0.33 -23.32
N ARG A 229 -4.22 -0.11 -22.02
CA ARG A 229 -4.63 -1.05 -20.98
C ARG A 229 -6.15 -1.28 -20.99
N THR A 230 -6.60 -2.53 -21.15
CA THR A 230 -8.03 -2.89 -21.07
C THR A 230 -8.29 -3.67 -19.80
N LEU A 231 -9.00 -3.05 -18.85
CA LEU A 231 -9.35 -3.72 -17.59
C LEU A 231 -10.17 -4.98 -17.86
N ARG A 232 -9.82 -6.11 -17.21
CA ARG A 232 -10.59 -7.35 -17.23
C ARG A 232 -10.68 -7.92 -15.82
N ILE A 233 -11.86 -8.43 -15.48
CA ILE A 233 -12.14 -9.02 -14.16
C ILE A 233 -12.75 -10.41 -14.34
N SER A 234 -12.16 -11.41 -13.70
CA SER A 234 -12.68 -12.79 -13.72
C SER A 234 -12.70 -13.39 -12.33
N PHE A 235 -13.75 -14.16 -12.02
CA PHE A 235 -13.80 -14.93 -10.77
C PHE A 235 -12.64 -15.93 -10.73
N ARG A 236 -11.93 -15.98 -9.61
CA ARG A 236 -10.79 -16.87 -9.39
C ARG A 236 -11.17 -18.05 -8.52
N SER A 237 -11.54 -17.78 -7.26
CA SER A 237 -11.80 -18.80 -6.23
C SER A 237 -12.63 -18.25 -5.08
N GLU A 238 -13.26 -19.14 -4.30
CA GLU A 238 -13.87 -18.80 -3.00
C GLU A 238 -13.54 -19.86 -1.94
N TRP A 239 -13.28 -19.45 -0.71
CA TRP A 239 -12.99 -20.35 0.41
C TRP A 239 -13.55 -19.84 1.74
N LYS A 240 -13.76 -20.75 2.68
CA LYS A 240 -14.19 -20.43 4.05
C LYS A 240 -12.96 -20.01 4.87
N ILE A 241 -12.99 -18.82 5.48
CA ILE A 241 -11.86 -18.31 6.28
C ILE A 241 -11.95 -18.72 7.75
N HIS A 242 -13.14 -19.04 8.24
CA HIS A 242 -13.35 -19.50 9.62
C HIS A 242 -14.32 -20.68 9.69
N TYR A 243 -13.92 -21.77 10.36
CA TYR A 243 -14.70 -23.02 10.37
C TYR A 243 -16.07 -22.87 11.05
N LEU A 244 -16.17 -22.15 12.16
CA LEU A 244 -17.44 -21.95 12.88
C LEU A 244 -18.16 -20.65 12.50
N GLY A 245 -17.52 -19.78 11.73
CA GLY A 245 -17.97 -18.40 11.58
C GLY A 245 -17.55 -17.50 12.75
N LEU A 246 -17.72 -16.19 12.58
CA LEU A 246 -17.42 -15.18 13.58
C LEU A 246 -18.69 -14.33 13.78
N PRO A 247 -18.95 -13.82 14.98
CA PRO A 247 -20.04 -12.89 15.15
C PRO A 247 -19.61 -11.50 14.64
N LEU A 248 -20.58 -10.62 14.43
CA LEU A 248 -20.31 -9.28 13.93
C LEU A 248 -20.03 -8.26 15.05
N THR A 249 -19.57 -8.73 16.21
CA THR A 249 -19.33 -7.87 17.37
C THR A 249 -18.19 -6.89 17.15
N HIS A 250 -18.07 -5.94 18.09
CA HIS A 250 -16.90 -5.09 18.23
C HIS A 250 -15.78 -5.75 19.02
N GLN A 251 -15.78 -7.07 19.25
CA GLN A 251 -14.74 -7.73 20.05
C GLN A 251 -13.87 -8.67 19.23
N ASP A 252 -14.42 -9.50 18.34
CA ASP A 252 -13.63 -10.37 17.46
C ASP A 252 -12.87 -9.52 16.43
N ARG A 253 -11.64 -9.92 16.12
CA ARG A 253 -10.76 -9.25 15.18
C ARG A 253 -10.16 -10.26 14.23
N PHE A 254 -9.91 -9.82 13.01
CA PHE A 254 -9.02 -10.54 12.13
C PHE A 254 -8.26 -9.58 11.21
N PHE A 255 -7.03 -9.97 10.92
CA PHE A 255 -6.10 -9.30 10.02
C PHE A 255 -5.77 -10.26 8.91
N SER A 256 -5.57 -9.75 7.71
CA SER A 256 -5.37 -10.55 6.51
C SER A 256 -4.43 -9.81 5.58
N THR A 257 -3.78 -10.57 4.71
CA THR A 257 -2.92 -10.07 3.65
C THR A 257 -2.78 -11.15 2.58
N HIS A 258 -2.40 -10.75 1.37
CA HIS A 258 -2.20 -11.68 0.26
C HIS A 258 -1.25 -11.11 -0.80
N ASN A 259 -0.74 -12.02 -1.61
CA ASN A 259 -0.06 -11.75 -2.87
C ASN A 259 -0.65 -12.67 -3.95
N ALA A 260 0.07 -12.88 -5.05
CA ALA A 260 -0.38 -13.71 -6.17
C ALA A 260 -0.64 -15.19 -5.80
N THR A 261 0.05 -15.72 -4.78
CA THR A 261 0.09 -17.17 -4.52
C THR A 261 -0.39 -17.56 -3.13
N HIS A 262 -0.37 -16.67 -2.15
CA HIS A 262 -0.80 -16.97 -0.78
C HIS A 262 -1.76 -15.93 -0.21
N TYR A 263 -2.67 -16.41 0.64
CA TYR A 263 -3.56 -15.60 1.46
C TYR A 263 -3.39 -16.01 2.91
N VAL A 264 -3.32 -15.03 3.81
CA VAL A 264 -3.14 -15.26 5.24
C VAL A 264 -4.24 -14.56 6.02
N VAL A 265 -4.72 -15.22 7.08
CA VAL A 265 -5.57 -14.56 8.08
C VAL A 265 -5.07 -14.88 9.49
N TYR A 266 -4.90 -13.85 10.31
CA TYR A 266 -4.75 -13.93 11.75
C TYR A 266 -6.08 -13.55 12.40
N ILE A 267 -6.59 -14.36 13.32
CA ILE A 267 -7.86 -14.15 14.00
C ILE A 267 -7.60 -14.12 15.50
N TRP A 268 -8.16 -13.11 16.16
CA TRP A 268 -8.14 -12.92 17.61
C TRP A 268 -9.58 -12.87 18.11
N GLN A 269 -9.92 -13.74 19.05
CA GLN A 269 -11.24 -13.80 19.67
C GLN A 269 -11.09 -13.64 21.17
N PRO A 270 -11.80 -12.69 21.79
CA PRO A 270 -11.75 -12.51 23.23
C PRO A 270 -12.31 -13.75 23.94
N THR A 271 -11.97 -13.85 25.22
CA THR A 271 -12.60 -14.81 26.10
C THR A 271 -14.08 -14.49 26.29
N ARG A 272 -14.92 -15.50 26.09
CA ARG A 272 -16.37 -15.43 26.33
C ARG A 272 -16.79 -16.13 27.62
N SER A 273 -15.82 -16.64 28.38
CA SER A 273 -16.07 -17.19 29.70
C SER A 273 -16.59 -16.08 30.62
N PRO A 274 -17.76 -16.26 31.27
CA PRO A 274 -18.29 -15.31 32.25
C PRO A 274 -17.34 -15.04 33.43
N TRP A 275 -16.40 -15.96 33.65
CA TRP A 275 -15.45 -15.94 34.76
C TRP A 275 -14.13 -15.23 34.42
N GLY A 276 -13.90 -14.90 33.14
CA GLY A 276 -12.72 -14.15 32.69
C GLY A 276 -11.37 -14.87 32.88
N GLU A 277 -11.38 -16.19 33.11
CA GLU A 277 -10.17 -16.96 33.44
C GLU A 277 -9.38 -17.43 32.21
N ASP A 278 -10.04 -17.55 31.05
CA ASP A 278 -9.38 -18.01 29.83
C ASP A 278 -8.68 -16.86 29.11
N ALA A 279 -7.60 -17.17 28.40
CA ALA A 279 -6.95 -16.22 27.53
C ALA A 279 -7.61 -16.17 26.13
N PRO A 280 -7.49 -15.06 25.39
CA PRO A 280 -8.03 -14.94 24.04
C PRO A 280 -7.60 -16.09 23.12
N LEU A 281 -8.53 -16.54 22.27
CA LEU A 281 -8.26 -17.56 21.26
C LEU A 281 -7.65 -16.89 20.03
N GLU A 282 -6.47 -17.37 19.65
CA GLU A 282 -5.69 -16.82 18.55
C GLU A 282 -5.39 -17.91 17.52
N ARG A 283 -5.45 -17.54 16.25
CA ARG A 283 -5.06 -18.45 15.17
C ARG A 283 -4.49 -17.71 13.97
N LEU A 284 -3.47 -18.29 13.35
CA LEU A 284 -2.99 -17.91 12.02
C LEU A 284 -3.32 -19.06 11.07
N ILE A 285 -3.89 -18.74 9.92
CA ILE A 285 -4.17 -19.71 8.86
C ILE A 285 -3.61 -19.18 7.56
N ILE A 286 -2.87 -20.03 6.85
CA ILE A 286 -2.19 -19.71 5.60
C ILE A 286 -2.76 -20.60 4.51
N TRP A 287 -3.24 -19.98 3.44
CA TRP A 287 -3.71 -20.65 2.23
C TRP A 287 -2.74 -20.39 1.09
N GLU A 288 -2.53 -21.41 0.28
CA GLU A 288 -2.06 -21.26 -1.09
C GLU A 288 -3.28 -21.05 -2.00
N ILE A 289 -3.26 -19.98 -2.79
CA ILE A 289 -4.33 -19.51 -3.69
C ILE A 289 -3.86 -19.37 -5.15
N GLY A 290 -2.67 -19.88 -5.46
CA GLY A 290 -2.05 -19.79 -6.80
C GLY A 290 -2.82 -20.51 -7.91
N GLN A 291 -3.65 -21.50 -7.57
CA GLN A 291 -4.49 -22.21 -8.53
C GLN A 291 -5.96 -21.76 -8.41
N PRO A 292 -6.60 -21.31 -9.51
CA PRO A 292 -8.03 -20.98 -9.53
C PRO A 292 -8.92 -22.21 -9.31
N ASN A 293 -10.12 -22.00 -8.76
CA ASN A 293 -11.14 -23.03 -8.63
C ASN A 293 -12.56 -22.42 -8.69
N PRO A 294 -13.42 -22.86 -9.63
CA PRO A 294 -14.78 -22.32 -9.77
C PRO A 294 -15.74 -22.69 -8.63
N TYR A 295 -15.38 -23.65 -7.77
CA TYR A 295 -16.21 -24.11 -6.66
C TYR A 295 -16.44 -23.00 -5.63
N LYS A 296 -17.70 -22.85 -5.18
CA LYS A 296 -18.13 -21.84 -4.21
C LYS A 296 -18.70 -22.51 -2.97
N PRO A 297 -17.93 -22.63 -1.87
CA PRO A 297 -18.41 -23.27 -0.65
C PRO A 297 -19.58 -22.52 0.01
N SER A 298 -19.81 -21.24 -0.31
CA SER A 298 -21.01 -20.53 0.16
C SER A 298 -22.31 -21.11 -0.41
N LEU A 299 -22.27 -21.63 -1.65
CA LEU A 299 -23.42 -22.21 -2.34
C LEU A 299 -23.61 -23.71 -2.04
N ASP A 300 -22.64 -24.34 -1.38
CA ASP A 300 -22.70 -25.73 -0.95
C ASP A 300 -22.27 -25.90 0.52
N PRO A 301 -23.14 -25.50 1.47
CA PRO A 301 -22.85 -25.61 2.91
C PRO A 301 -22.46 -27.01 3.37
N GLY A 302 -22.99 -28.05 2.70
CA GLY A 302 -22.73 -29.45 3.04
C GLY A 302 -21.48 -30.04 2.38
N GLY A 303 -20.83 -29.29 1.48
CA GLY A 303 -19.65 -29.76 0.75
C GLY A 303 -19.89 -30.97 -0.14
N LYS A 304 -21.14 -31.23 -0.54
CA LYS A 304 -21.52 -32.44 -1.28
C LYS A 304 -20.93 -32.49 -2.69
N HIS A 305 -20.67 -31.32 -3.26
CA HIS A 305 -20.13 -31.11 -4.60
C HIS A 305 -18.72 -30.52 -4.55
N ALA A 306 -18.05 -30.60 -3.39
CA ALA A 306 -16.66 -30.19 -3.27
C ALA A 306 -15.82 -31.02 -4.27
N PRO A 307 -15.02 -30.37 -5.13
CA PRO A 307 -14.22 -31.09 -6.10
C PRO A 307 -13.22 -32.01 -5.39
N VAL A 308 -13.06 -33.22 -5.91
CA VAL A 308 -12.08 -34.20 -5.42
C VAL A 308 -10.64 -33.74 -5.74
N THR A 309 -10.48 -32.84 -6.71
CA THR A 309 -9.18 -32.32 -7.14
C THR A 309 -8.58 -31.39 -6.08
N SER A 310 -7.25 -31.45 -5.94
CA SER A 310 -6.46 -30.56 -5.07
C SER A 310 -6.32 -29.13 -5.61
N SER A 311 -7.04 -28.79 -6.67
CA SER A 311 -7.00 -27.47 -7.31
C SER A 311 -7.79 -26.45 -6.50
N GLY A 312 -7.24 -25.25 -6.31
CA GLY A 312 -7.92 -24.18 -5.58
C GLY A 312 -7.23 -23.81 -4.26
N PRO A 313 -7.88 -22.94 -3.48
CA PRO A 313 -7.39 -22.53 -2.17
C PRO A 313 -7.19 -23.72 -1.24
N ARG A 314 -5.95 -23.96 -0.80
CA ARG A 314 -5.61 -25.03 0.15
C ARG A 314 -4.91 -24.48 1.37
N ILE A 315 -5.24 -24.99 2.55
CA ILE A 315 -4.57 -24.59 3.79
C ILE A 315 -3.24 -25.33 3.86
N ILE A 316 -2.15 -24.58 3.95
CA ILE A 316 -0.79 -25.13 4.06
C ILE A 316 -0.24 -25.05 5.49
N ARG A 317 -0.78 -24.13 6.33
CA ARG A 317 -0.37 -23.99 7.72
C ARG A 317 -1.53 -23.48 8.59
N ARG A 318 -1.63 -24.01 9.80
CA ARG A 318 -2.46 -23.49 10.89
C ARG A 318 -1.59 -23.36 12.12
N MET A 319 -1.70 -22.25 12.84
CA MET A 319 -1.07 -22.08 14.14
C MET A 319 -2.10 -21.58 15.15
N ILE A 320 -2.07 -22.13 16.36
CA ILE A 320 -2.90 -21.72 17.50
C ILE A 320 -2.06 -21.07 18.60
N ASN A 321 -2.67 -20.65 19.72
CA ASN A 321 -2.05 -19.95 20.84
C ASN A 321 -0.62 -20.41 21.20
N ASN A 322 -0.41 -21.70 21.43
CA ASN A 322 0.90 -22.21 21.85
C ASN A 322 1.97 -22.04 20.77
N GLU A 323 1.63 -22.34 19.52
CA GLU A 323 2.54 -22.19 18.38
C GLU A 323 2.85 -20.71 18.12
N LEU A 324 1.83 -19.84 18.16
CA LEU A 324 2.02 -18.39 18.07
C LEU A 324 2.90 -17.84 19.19
N SER A 325 2.79 -18.43 20.40
CA SER A 325 3.67 -18.09 21.53
C SER A 325 5.11 -18.55 21.31
N THR A 326 5.33 -19.74 20.74
CA THR A 326 6.67 -20.23 20.37
C THR A 326 7.33 -19.32 19.33
N TRP A 327 6.56 -18.82 18.36
CA TRP A 327 7.03 -17.82 17.39
C TRP A 327 7.08 -16.41 17.96
N GLY A 328 6.62 -16.18 19.19
CA GLY A 328 6.63 -14.88 19.86
C GLY A 328 5.78 -13.81 19.17
N VAL A 329 4.70 -14.19 18.48
CA VAL A 329 3.74 -13.28 17.83
C VAL A 329 2.36 -13.31 18.49
N ARG A 330 2.23 -14.04 19.61
CA ARG A 330 0.99 -14.13 20.37
C ARG A 330 0.64 -12.76 20.98
N GLN A 331 -0.59 -12.32 20.78
CA GLN A 331 -1.05 -10.99 21.16
C GLN A 331 -1.68 -10.94 22.56
N SER A 332 -2.35 -12.01 22.99
CA SER A 332 -3.03 -12.10 24.28
C SER A 332 -3.97 -10.91 24.54
N ASP A 333 -4.08 -10.42 25.78
CA ASP A 333 -5.05 -9.38 26.17
C ASP A 333 -4.64 -7.95 25.78
N THR A 334 -3.37 -7.73 25.41
CA THR A 334 -2.83 -6.41 25.06
C THR A 334 -2.26 -6.41 23.64
N PRO A 335 -3.11 -6.57 22.62
CA PRO A 335 -2.65 -6.74 21.25
C PRO A 335 -1.89 -5.52 20.72
N SER A 336 -0.81 -5.80 20.01
CA SER A 336 0.05 -4.82 19.32
C SER A 336 0.03 -4.90 17.80
N VAL A 337 -0.45 -6.00 17.23
CA VAL A 337 -0.48 -6.20 15.76
C VAL A 337 -1.29 -5.10 15.07
N ARG A 338 -0.63 -4.37 14.17
CA ARG A 338 -1.22 -3.33 13.33
C ARG A 338 -1.65 -3.91 11.99
N SER A 339 -0.81 -4.75 11.40
CA SER A 339 -1.02 -5.30 10.07
C SER A 339 -0.23 -6.58 9.85
N LEU A 340 -0.64 -7.33 8.83
CA LEU A 340 0.11 -8.44 8.28
C LEU A 340 0.69 -8.07 6.92
N ALA A 341 1.83 -8.66 6.58
CA ALA A 341 2.42 -8.59 5.26
C ALA A 341 3.01 -9.94 4.84
N LEU A 342 3.25 -10.10 3.55
CA LEU A 342 3.93 -11.26 2.96
C LEU A 342 5.16 -10.77 2.20
N ASP A 343 6.12 -11.66 2.01
CA ASP A 343 7.09 -11.47 0.93
C ASP A 343 6.36 -11.31 -0.43
N ASP A 344 6.90 -10.50 -1.33
CA ASP A 344 6.33 -10.31 -2.67
C ASP A 344 6.32 -11.62 -3.45
N THR A 345 7.38 -12.42 -3.30
CA THR A 345 7.49 -13.77 -3.87
C THR A 345 7.44 -14.82 -2.77
N THR A 346 6.39 -15.64 -2.78
CA THR A 346 6.18 -16.71 -1.78
C THR A 346 6.03 -18.10 -2.41
N PHE A 347 6.32 -18.19 -3.70
CA PHE A 347 6.34 -19.44 -4.45
C PHE A 347 7.60 -19.46 -5.30
N ASP A 348 8.41 -20.49 -5.13
CA ASP A 348 9.60 -20.71 -5.93
C ASP A 348 9.23 -21.65 -7.09
N GLU A 349 9.23 -21.10 -8.31
CA GLU A 349 8.93 -21.86 -9.53
C GLU A 349 10.00 -22.92 -9.84
N ALA A 350 11.27 -22.68 -9.48
CA ALA A 350 12.36 -23.59 -9.78
C ALA A 350 12.26 -24.88 -8.94
N THR A 351 11.83 -24.75 -7.69
CA THR A 351 11.62 -25.89 -6.78
C THR A 351 10.16 -26.33 -6.70
N ASN A 352 9.24 -25.60 -7.34
CA ASN A 352 7.79 -25.79 -7.28
C ASN A 352 7.29 -25.89 -5.82
N SER A 353 7.76 -24.98 -4.97
CA SER A 353 7.53 -25.04 -3.53
C SER A 353 7.21 -23.68 -2.91
N THR A 354 6.45 -23.69 -1.81
CA THR A 354 6.17 -22.49 -1.01
C THR A 354 7.46 -22.01 -0.34
N THR A 355 7.68 -20.69 -0.36
CA THR A 355 8.83 -20.03 0.27
C THR A 355 8.40 -18.71 0.92
N GLY A 356 9.33 -18.05 1.59
CA GLY A 356 9.10 -16.74 2.21
C GLY A 356 8.37 -16.79 3.55
N HIS A 357 7.96 -15.62 4.00
CA HIS A 357 7.46 -15.36 5.34
C HIS A 357 6.14 -14.59 5.34
N VAL A 358 5.38 -14.78 6.41
CA VAL A 358 4.36 -13.84 6.88
C VAL A 358 4.95 -12.99 7.98
N PHE A 359 4.75 -11.68 7.88
CA PHE A 359 5.22 -10.70 8.87
C PHE A 359 4.07 -10.17 9.69
N PHE A 360 4.24 -10.22 11.01
CA PHE A 360 3.44 -9.48 11.98
C PHE A 360 4.11 -8.14 12.20
N ILE A 361 3.42 -7.06 11.84
CA ILE A 361 3.87 -5.70 12.10
C ILE A 361 3.13 -5.24 13.35
N GLU A 362 3.88 -4.99 14.41
CA GLU A 362 3.36 -4.66 15.74
C GLU A 362 3.79 -3.26 16.15
N GLU A 363 2.90 -2.57 16.84
CA GLU A 363 3.09 -1.18 17.22
C GLU A 363 2.58 -0.92 18.64
N GLN A 364 3.44 -0.31 19.46
CA GLN A 364 3.14 0.14 20.82
C GLN A 364 3.66 1.55 21.04
N HIS A 365 2.84 2.40 21.65
CA HIS A 365 3.19 3.80 21.88
C HIS A 365 3.14 4.14 23.37
N ARG A 366 4.04 5.01 23.86
CA ARG A 366 4.08 5.45 25.26
C ARG A 366 2.75 6.05 25.74
N TRP A 367 2.11 6.80 24.85
CA TRP A 367 0.82 7.45 25.08
C TRP A 367 -0.39 6.61 24.66
N CYS A 368 -0.18 5.35 24.29
CA CYS A 368 -1.28 4.46 23.95
C CYS A 368 -2.14 4.20 25.20
N ALA A 369 -3.44 4.40 25.07
CA ALA A 369 -4.45 4.20 26.10
C ALA A 369 -5.67 3.48 25.53
N GLY A 370 -6.45 2.84 26.40
CA GLY A 370 -7.65 2.08 26.04
C GLY A 370 -7.62 0.65 26.58
N PRO A 371 -8.74 -0.09 26.49
CA PRO A 371 -8.86 -1.44 27.02
C PRO A 371 -7.88 -2.47 26.43
N HIS A 372 -7.41 -2.25 25.20
CA HIS A 372 -6.44 -3.13 24.53
C HIS A 372 -5.00 -2.60 24.60
N SER A 373 -4.76 -1.51 25.35
CA SER A 373 -3.41 -0.99 25.57
C SER A 373 -2.72 -1.71 26.72
N THR A 374 -1.41 -1.87 26.62
CA THR A 374 -0.61 -2.41 27.71
C THR A 374 -0.68 -1.53 28.97
N PRO A 375 -0.84 -2.11 30.17
CA PRO A 375 -0.79 -1.35 31.43
C PRO A 375 0.62 -0.80 31.73
N THR A 376 1.64 -1.35 31.07
CA THR A 376 3.05 -0.94 31.19
C THR A 376 3.54 -0.45 29.81
N PRO A 377 3.15 0.76 29.38
CA PRO A 377 3.53 1.27 28.07
C PRO A 377 5.05 1.45 27.95
N PRO A 378 5.61 1.26 26.75
CA PRO A 378 7.05 1.43 26.54
C PRO A 378 7.47 2.88 26.78
N ARG A 379 8.76 3.10 27.09
CA ARG A 379 9.30 4.46 27.29
C ARG A 379 9.29 5.29 26.02
N GLN A 380 9.41 4.65 24.86
CA GLN A 380 9.43 5.26 23.53
C GLN A 380 8.42 4.56 22.63
N HIS A 381 8.17 5.13 21.46
CA HIS A 381 7.40 4.45 20.42
C HIS A 381 8.20 3.22 19.95
N HIS A 382 7.58 2.05 20.00
CA HIS A 382 8.17 0.76 19.67
C HIS A 382 7.42 0.12 18.50
N ILE A 383 8.20 -0.28 17.48
CA ILE A 383 7.69 -0.98 16.31
C ILE A 383 8.54 -2.21 16.03
N LEU A 384 7.85 -3.30 15.79
CA LEU A 384 8.44 -4.61 15.60
C LEU A 384 7.88 -5.24 14.32
N SER A 385 8.75 -5.83 13.50
CA SER A 385 8.35 -6.76 12.45
C SER A 385 8.87 -8.15 12.80
N THR A 386 7.96 -9.11 12.96
CA THR A 386 8.28 -10.50 13.23
C THR A 386 7.83 -11.38 12.06
N GLY A 387 8.78 -11.97 11.34
CA GLY A 387 8.55 -12.86 10.21
C GLY A 387 8.56 -14.34 10.59
N ILE A 388 7.53 -15.07 10.18
CA ILE A 388 7.41 -16.53 10.36
C ILE A 388 7.39 -17.18 8.98
N PRO A 389 8.17 -18.25 8.73
CA PRO A 389 8.14 -18.96 7.46
C PRO A 389 6.74 -19.47 7.12
N LEU A 390 6.35 -19.43 5.84
CA LEU A 390 5.04 -19.97 5.43
C LEU A 390 4.94 -21.48 5.64
N ILE A 391 6.06 -22.19 5.48
CA ILE A 391 6.20 -23.64 5.75
C ILE A 391 7.48 -23.93 6.54
N GLY A 392 7.46 -25.04 7.28
CA GLY A 392 8.60 -25.52 8.06
C GLY A 392 8.93 -24.70 9.32
N ASP A 393 10.05 -25.07 9.93
CA ASP A 393 10.58 -24.51 11.19
C ASP A 393 11.85 -23.67 10.95
N GLY A 394 11.91 -23.01 9.79
CA GLY A 394 13.01 -22.11 9.43
C GLY A 394 13.20 -20.93 10.40
N PRO A 395 14.24 -20.13 10.21
CA PRO A 395 14.56 -19.04 11.14
C PRO A 395 13.39 -18.06 11.24
N ARG A 396 13.10 -17.63 12.48
CA ARG A 396 12.23 -16.49 12.72
C ARG A 396 12.98 -15.21 12.39
N TRP A 397 12.38 -14.35 11.57
CA TRP A 397 12.89 -13.02 11.34
C TRP A 397 12.36 -12.07 12.42
N VAL A 398 13.22 -11.21 12.98
CA VAL A 398 12.80 -10.17 13.93
C VAL A 398 13.59 -8.90 13.64
N ASP A 399 12.88 -7.80 13.46
CA ASP A 399 13.47 -6.49 13.33
C ASP A 399 12.70 -5.46 14.17
N GLU A 400 13.43 -4.71 14.99
CA GLU A 400 12.88 -3.76 15.95
C GLU A 400 13.40 -2.35 15.66
N CYS A 401 12.50 -1.36 15.73
CA CYS A 401 12.84 0.05 15.66
C CYS A 401 12.27 0.78 16.90
N GLY A 402 13.08 1.68 17.49
CA GLY A 402 12.73 2.36 18.74
C GLY A 402 12.97 1.53 20.01
N GLY A 403 13.69 0.42 19.88
CA GLY A 403 13.99 -0.53 20.95
C GLY A 403 15.10 -0.10 21.93
N PRO A 404 15.25 -0.80 23.07
CA PRO A 404 16.25 -0.50 24.11
C PRO A 404 17.71 -0.64 23.64
N ASN A 405 17.95 -1.29 22.49
CA ASN A 405 19.27 -1.46 21.87
C ASN A 405 19.60 -0.37 20.82
N GLY A 406 18.76 0.66 20.66
CA GLY A 406 19.15 1.87 19.93
C GLY A 406 20.34 2.54 20.63
N SER A 407 21.32 3.03 19.86
CA SER A 407 22.59 3.61 20.36
C SER A 407 22.41 4.42 21.66
N PRO A 408 23.11 4.10 22.77
CA PRO A 408 22.88 4.70 24.09
C PRO A 408 23.28 6.18 24.20
N GLU A 409 23.97 6.74 23.20
CA GLU A 409 24.70 8.00 23.35
C GLU A 409 23.85 9.26 23.21
N TYR A 410 22.63 9.17 22.68
CA TYR A 410 21.71 10.30 22.61
C TYR A 410 20.30 9.85 22.98
N GLY A 411 19.73 10.42 24.04
CA GLY A 411 18.45 10.07 24.66
C GLY A 411 17.18 10.12 23.78
N MET A 412 17.29 10.17 22.46
CA MET A 412 16.28 9.78 21.47
C MET A 412 17.04 9.30 20.23
N SER A 413 17.06 7.99 19.98
CA SER A 413 17.73 7.43 18.80
C SER A 413 16.82 7.60 17.59
N PHE A 414 17.06 8.65 16.79
CA PHE A 414 16.53 8.72 15.43
C PHE A 414 17.07 7.52 14.65
N CYS A 415 16.18 6.76 14.03
CA CYS A 415 16.58 5.59 13.26
C CYS A 415 17.40 6.06 12.04
N SER A 416 18.72 5.85 12.07
CA SER A 416 19.65 6.21 10.99
C SER A 416 19.56 5.25 9.80
N ARG A 417 18.65 4.26 9.82
CA ARG A 417 18.49 3.28 8.74
C ARG A 417 18.10 4.02 7.46
N GLY A 418 19.04 4.07 6.52
CA GLY A 418 18.84 4.59 5.17
C GLY A 418 17.64 3.90 4.53
N ARG A 419 16.64 4.70 4.16
CA ARG A 419 15.31 4.28 3.76
C ARG A 419 15.31 3.93 2.28
N LYS A 420 15.69 2.69 1.96
CA LYS A 420 15.80 2.19 0.57
C LYS A 420 14.97 0.94 0.30
N ASP A 421 14.28 0.41 1.30
CA ASP A 421 13.72 -0.93 1.25
C ASP A 421 12.30 -0.95 1.81
N THR A 422 11.35 -1.42 1.00
CA THR A 422 9.93 -1.61 1.34
C THR A 422 9.66 -3.02 1.88
N TRP A 423 10.70 -3.84 2.04
CA TRP A 423 10.55 -5.22 2.47
C TRP A 423 9.89 -5.33 3.86
N PRO A 424 8.80 -6.11 4.01
CA PRO A 424 8.01 -6.11 5.23
C PRO A 424 8.73 -6.68 6.46
N GLY A 425 9.84 -7.40 6.27
CA GLY A 425 10.70 -7.83 7.37
C GLY A 425 11.36 -6.67 8.11
N ARG A 426 11.47 -5.49 7.52
CA ARG A 426 11.95 -4.31 8.25
C ARG A 426 10.81 -3.65 9.00
N ALA A 427 11.05 -3.37 10.28
CA ALA A 427 10.14 -2.54 11.07
C ALA A 427 9.94 -1.20 10.35
N PRO A 428 8.68 -0.73 10.18
CA PRO A 428 8.38 0.55 9.53
C PRO A 428 8.85 1.74 10.38
N CYS A 429 10.16 2.01 10.35
CA CYS A 429 10.80 3.07 11.12
C CYS A 429 10.24 4.46 10.78
N TRP A 430 9.60 4.59 9.61
CA TRP A 430 8.96 5.81 9.16
C TRP A 430 7.91 6.37 10.10
N ARG A 431 7.36 5.53 10.99
CA ARG A 431 6.45 5.92 12.06
C ARG A 431 7.10 6.77 13.16
N HIS A 432 8.43 6.79 13.28
CA HIS A 432 9.19 7.51 14.32
C HIS A 432 9.95 8.72 13.79
N ASP A 433 9.97 8.89 12.46
CA ASP A 433 10.97 9.70 11.78
C ASP A 433 11.07 11.14 12.30
N ASP A 434 9.97 11.68 12.85
CA ASP A 434 9.83 13.11 13.11
C ASP A 434 9.16 13.41 14.46
N PHE A 435 9.63 12.82 15.57
CA PHE A 435 9.11 13.20 16.91
C PHE A 435 9.18 14.73 17.13
N PRO A 436 8.09 15.41 17.57
CA PRO A 436 6.89 14.88 18.23
C PRO A 436 5.73 14.45 17.30
N TYR A 437 5.92 14.43 15.98
CA TYR A 437 4.94 13.94 15.02
C TYR A 437 4.94 12.41 14.94
N LEU A 438 3.76 11.82 14.95
CA LEU A 438 3.49 10.44 14.56
C LEU A 438 3.18 10.42 13.06
N THR A 439 4.03 9.79 12.25
CA THR A 439 3.70 9.56 10.84
C THR A 439 2.54 8.58 10.75
N VAL A 440 1.36 9.03 10.34
CA VAL A 440 0.12 8.23 10.28
C VAL A 440 0.16 7.23 9.13
N SER A 441 0.68 7.65 7.97
CA SER A 441 0.73 6.84 6.76
C SER A 441 1.84 7.32 5.81
N GLU A 442 2.30 6.45 4.93
CA GLU A 442 3.37 6.70 3.96
C GLU A 442 3.06 6.05 2.62
N VAL A 443 3.35 6.78 1.55
CA VAL A 443 3.56 6.25 0.19
C VAL A 443 5.04 6.32 -0.10
N TYR A 444 5.66 5.19 -0.44
CA TYR A 444 7.07 5.13 -0.78
C TYR A 444 7.29 4.34 -2.08
N ASP A 445 7.53 5.08 -3.16
CA ASP A 445 7.97 4.53 -4.44
C ASP A 445 9.50 4.56 -4.47
N ALA A 446 10.11 3.47 -3.97
CA ALA A 446 11.55 3.34 -3.85
C ALA A 446 12.26 3.40 -5.21
N GLU A 447 11.63 2.87 -6.26
CA GLU A 447 12.22 2.82 -7.59
C GLU A 447 12.29 4.23 -8.19
N ALA A 448 11.20 5.01 -8.07
CA ALA A 448 11.15 6.43 -8.45
C ALA A 448 11.95 7.35 -7.52
N GLY A 449 12.11 6.96 -6.25
CA GLY A 449 12.69 7.82 -5.21
C GLY A 449 11.72 8.89 -4.72
N VAL A 450 10.41 8.62 -4.80
CA VAL A 450 9.34 9.49 -4.34
C VAL A 450 8.79 8.96 -3.02
N ARG A 451 8.67 9.85 -2.05
CA ARG A 451 8.09 9.53 -0.74
C ARG A 451 7.09 10.61 -0.34
N ILE A 452 5.93 10.19 0.14
CA ILE A 452 4.87 11.08 0.61
C ILE A 452 4.43 10.60 1.98
N THR A 453 4.45 11.49 2.96
CA THR A 453 4.24 11.17 4.37
C THR A 453 3.12 12.02 4.95
N ALA A 454 2.20 11.36 5.65
CA ALA A 454 1.18 12.02 6.45
C ALA A 454 1.61 12.01 7.92
N ARG A 455 1.77 13.18 8.54
CA ARG A 455 2.30 13.34 9.90
C ARG A 455 1.30 14.06 10.81
N HIS A 456 1.07 13.51 12.00
CA HIS A 456 0.19 14.07 13.01
C HIS A 456 0.96 14.32 14.30
N CYS A 457 1.00 15.57 14.78
CA CYS A 457 1.39 15.90 16.15
C CYS A 457 0.12 16.22 16.94
N PHE A 458 0.06 15.80 18.20
CA PHE A 458 -1.03 16.12 19.15
C PHE A 458 -1.32 17.62 19.32
N MET A 459 -0.51 18.49 18.70
CA MET A 459 -0.71 19.93 18.63
C MET A 459 -0.86 20.49 17.20
N MET A 460 -0.49 19.77 16.13
CA MET A 460 -0.51 20.24 14.71
C MET A 460 -0.62 19.07 13.71
N GLU A 461 -1.35 19.24 12.60
CA GLU A 461 -1.55 18.24 11.52
C GLU A 461 -0.83 18.69 10.22
N THR A 462 -0.12 17.81 9.50
CA THR A 462 0.69 18.20 8.31
C THR A 462 0.90 17.05 7.30
N LEU A 463 0.79 17.33 5.98
CA LEU A 463 1.16 16.42 4.87
C LEU A 463 2.40 16.91 4.11
N SER A 464 3.38 16.04 3.83
CA SER A 464 4.59 16.43 3.10
C SER A 464 5.13 15.40 2.10
N VAL A 465 5.91 15.87 1.13
CA VAL A 465 6.59 15.10 0.08
C VAL A 465 8.08 15.25 0.25
N HIS A 466 8.81 14.13 0.19
CA HIS A 466 10.25 14.10 0.05
C HIS A 466 10.58 13.55 -1.34
N VAL A 467 11.09 14.41 -2.22
CA VAL A 467 11.64 13.96 -3.51
C VAL A 467 13.15 13.95 -3.37
N ARG A 468 13.81 12.83 -3.68
CA ARG A 468 15.27 12.80 -3.88
C ARG A 468 15.60 12.51 -5.35
N PRO A 469 15.51 13.49 -6.26
CA PRO A 469 16.14 13.38 -7.55
C PRO A 469 17.61 13.81 -7.40
N GLN A 470 18.54 12.85 -7.45
CA GLN A 470 19.95 13.18 -7.65
C GLN A 470 20.39 12.69 -9.03
N LEU A 471 20.86 13.64 -9.84
CA LEU A 471 21.72 13.38 -10.99
C LEU A 471 23.03 14.13 -10.74
N CYS A 472 23.94 13.52 -9.99
CA CYS A 472 25.32 13.98 -9.92
C CYS A 472 26.15 13.06 -10.82
N VAL A 473 26.77 13.62 -11.87
CA VAL A 473 28.02 13.07 -12.40
C VAL A 473 29.11 13.57 -11.46
N THR A 474 29.27 12.90 -10.31
CA THR A 474 30.49 13.06 -9.52
C THR A 474 31.60 12.32 -10.27
N ARG A 475 32.52 13.07 -10.89
CA ARG A 475 33.90 12.57 -10.98
C ARG A 475 34.41 12.49 -9.55
N ASP A 476 34.96 11.34 -9.20
CA ASP A 476 35.61 11.10 -7.92
C ASP A 476 36.62 12.20 -7.60
N THR A 477 36.36 12.95 -6.53
CA THR A 477 37.42 13.48 -5.66
C THR A 477 36.87 13.61 -4.24
N GLU A 478 37.56 12.92 -3.33
CA GLU A 478 37.40 12.87 -1.88
C GLU A 478 37.41 14.26 -1.21
N ARG A 479 36.58 14.45 -0.17
CA ARG A 479 36.94 14.74 1.25
C ARG A 479 35.88 15.54 2.03
N GLU A 480 35.79 15.16 3.31
CA GLU A 480 35.03 15.73 4.42
C GLU A 480 35.44 17.18 4.76
N ASP A 481 34.51 18.00 5.27
CA ASP A 481 34.55 18.50 6.67
C ASP A 481 33.45 19.54 6.99
N GLY A 482 32.75 19.31 8.10
CA GLY A 482 32.66 20.28 9.22
C GLY A 482 31.83 21.56 9.14
N SER A 483 30.71 21.55 9.89
CA SER A 483 30.16 22.64 10.73
C SER A 483 29.40 23.82 10.08
N GLY A 484 28.20 24.12 10.61
CA GLY A 484 27.50 25.38 10.39
C GLY A 484 26.02 25.38 10.77
N SER A 485 25.63 26.27 11.68
CA SER A 485 24.31 26.44 12.30
C SER A 485 23.13 26.60 11.31
N GLY A 486 22.08 25.79 11.48
CA GLY A 486 20.90 25.78 10.61
C GLY A 486 19.94 26.96 10.84
N LYS A 487 20.06 28.00 10.01
CA LYS A 487 18.92 28.83 9.57
C LYS A 487 18.02 27.96 8.68
N LYS A 488 16.72 27.89 8.97
CA LYS A 488 15.70 27.40 8.02
C LYS A 488 15.65 28.35 6.80
N LEU A 489 16.04 27.87 5.61
CA LEU A 489 15.88 28.50 4.29
C LEU A 489 16.11 27.36 3.25
N GLN A 490 15.05 26.92 2.55
CA GLN A 490 14.78 27.20 1.13
C GLN A 490 15.53 26.26 0.18
N GLY A 491 14.77 25.52 -0.65
CA GLY A 491 15.22 24.57 -1.68
C GLY A 491 16.24 25.12 -2.68
N PRO A 492 16.85 24.31 -3.56
CA PRO A 492 16.20 23.35 -4.44
C PRO A 492 17.06 22.08 -4.67
N ASP A 493 17.26 21.22 -3.66
CA ASP A 493 18.15 20.04 -3.78
C ASP A 493 17.75 18.92 -2.81
N GLY A 494 16.51 18.42 -2.91
CA GLY A 494 16.05 17.28 -2.11
C GLY A 494 15.57 17.64 -0.69
N GLU A 495 15.05 18.85 -0.50
CA GLU A 495 14.33 19.22 0.71
C GLU A 495 12.87 18.73 0.69
N GLU A 496 12.33 18.48 1.88
CA GLU A 496 10.93 18.20 2.11
C GLU A 496 10.05 19.40 1.70
N VAL A 497 8.98 19.15 0.93
CA VAL A 497 7.99 20.16 0.54
C VAL A 497 6.61 19.76 1.09
N GLN A 498 5.82 20.74 1.55
CA GLN A 498 4.57 20.51 2.25
C GLN A 498 3.36 20.76 1.33
N PHE A 499 2.36 19.89 1.38
CA PHE A 499 1.05 20.16 0.75
C PHE A 499 0.30 21.25 1.54
N GLU A 500 -0.68 21.89 0.90
CA GLU A 500 -1.60 22.78 1.61
C GLU A 500 -2.33 22.03 2.74
N ASP A 501 -2.48 22.67 3.90
CA ASP A 501 -3.04 22.05 5.12
C ASP A 501 -4.43 21.43 4.91
N GLY A 502 -5.25 22.03 4.03
CA GLY A 502 -6.58 21.53 3.69
C GLY A 502 -6.59 20.12 3.08
N LEU A 503 -5.48 19.67 2.48
CA LEU A 503 -5.39 18.33 1.89
C LEU A 503 -5.39 17.19 2.92
N TRP A 504 -5.14 17.49 4.21
CA TRP A 504 -5.22 16.50 5.28
C TRP A 504 -6.63 15.90 5.36
N GLY A 505 -7.65 16.74 5.57
CA GLY A 505 -9.05 16.33 5.63
C GLY A 505 -9.57 15.73 4.31
N GLU A 506 -8.88 15.98 3.20
CA GLU A 506 -9.23 15.44 1.89
C GLU A 506 -8.70 14.02 1.64
N LEU A 507 -7.71 13.53 2.42
CA LEU A 507 -7.04 12.25 2.17
C LEU A 507 -7.00 11.29 3.38
N LEU A 508 -7.04 11.81 4.60
CA LEU A 508 -6.71 11.04 5.81
C LEU A 508 -7.93 10.67 6.67
N GLY A 509 -9.15 10.71 6.13
CA GLY A 509 -10.38 10.29 6.82
C GLY A 509 -10.35 8.84 7.35
N LYS A 510 -9.50 7.98 6.76
CA LYS A 510 -9.21 6.61 7.24
C LYS A 510 -7.79 6.41 7.74
N GLY A 511 -7.01 7.48 7.93
CA GLY A 511 -5.63 7.40 8.41
C GLY A 511 -4.70 6.61 7.49
N CYS A 512 -5.02 6.49 6.20
CA CYS A 512 -4.18 5.82 5.21
C CYS A 512 -4.16 6.54 3.87
N ILE A 513 -2.97 6.63 3.28
CA ILE A 513 -2.75 6.99 1.88
C ILE A 513 -2.01 5.85 1.18
N VAL A 514 -2.29 5.67 -0.10
CA VAL A 514 -1.66 4.67 -0.97
C VAL A 514 -1.39 5.28 -2.33
N GLY A 515 -0.34 4.85 -3.03
CA GLY A 515 0.06 5.54 -4.26
C GLY A 515 1.43 5.16 -4.77
N ASP A 516 1.89 5.94 -5.74
CA ASP A 516 3.25 5.96 -6.27
C ASP A 516 3.57 7.36 -6.81
N GLU A 517 4.65 7.52 -7.60
CA GLU A 517 5.01 8.80 -8.20
C GLU A 517 3.92 9.46 -9.08
N ARG A 518 2.92 8.71 -9.55
CA ARG A 518 1.89 9.20 -10.47
C ARG A 518 0.66 9.69 -9.74
N TRP A 519 0.34 9.07 -8.60
CA TRP A 519 -0.89 9.34 -7.87
C TRP A 519 -0.78 9.04 -6.38
N VAL A 520 -1.52 9.81 -5.60
CA VAL A 520 -1.85 9.52 -4.20
C VAL A 520 -3.36 9.38 -4.05
N VAL A 521 -3.78 8.31 -3.40
CA VAL A 521 -5.17 7.98 -3.15
C VAL A 521 -5.41 7.91 -1.66
N GLY A 522 -6.46 8.58 -1.19
CA GLY A 522 -6.92 8.59 0.19
C GLY A 522 -8.44 8.71 0.27
N GLU A 523 -8.95 8.84 1.48
CA GLU A 523 -10.39 9.05 1.75
C GLU A 523 -10.57 10.37 2.48
N ASP A 524 -11.49 11.21 2.02
CA ASP A 524 -11.82 12.45 2.73
C ASP A 524 -12.64 12.20 4.00
N GLU A 525 -12.79 13.21 4.85
CA GLU A 525 -13.61 13.15 6.06
C GLU A 525 -15.09 12.84 5.77
N GLY A 526 -15.55 13.17 4.56
CA GLY A 526 -16.88 12.81 4.09
C GLY A 526 -17.02 11.32 3.75
N GLY A 527 -15.92 10.58 3.59
CA GLY A 527 -15.85 9.18 3.21
C GLY A 527 -15.78 8.93 1.70
N ASP A 528 -15.55 9.95 0.86
CA ASP A 528 -15.31 9.78 -0.57
C ASP A 528 -13.82 9.60 -0.86
N VAL A 529 -13.49 8.88 -1.93
CA VAL A 529 -12.09 8.69 -2.32
C VAL A 529 -11.58 9.92 -3.07
N THR A 530 -10.42 10.42 -2.65
CA THR A 530 -9.70 11.51 -3.28
C THR A 530 -8.46 10.97 -3.97
N ILE A 531 -8.26 11.38 -5.22
CA ILE A 531 -7.11 11.01 -6.04
C ILE A 531 -6.38 12.30 -6.41
N LEU A 532 -5.16 12.43 -5.92
CA LEU A 532 -4.19 13.42 -6.38
C LEU A 532 -3.41 12.83 -7.55
N MET A 533 -3.35 13.53 -8.66
CA MET A 533 -2.59 13.13 -9.85
C MET A 533 -1.45 14.13 -10.07
N PHE A 534 -0.27 13.61 -10.42
CA PHE A 534 0.93 14.40 -10.66
C PHE A 534 1.30 14.40 -12.14
#